data_AF-A0A935EWJ2-F1
#
_entry.id   AF-A0A935EWJ2-F1
#
_cell.length_a   1.000
_cell.length_b   1.000
_cell.length_c   1.000
_cell.angle_alpha   90.00
_cell.angle_beta   90.00
_cell.angle_gamma   90.00
#
_symmetry.space_group_name_H-M   'P 1'
#
loop_
_entity.id
_entity.type
_entity.pdbx_description
1 polymer ?
#
loop_
_entity_poly.entity_id
_entity_poly.type
_entity_poly.pdbx_seq_one_letter_code
_entity_poly.pdbx_strand_id
1 'polypeptide(L)'
;MELQTIRPNIVQAIRAYRVDDLLQAAGASGHHFLYANLSGTQTKQEVLEAIAQAFTFPAHFGKNLDALYDCMTDLVHKAGAQPGFVVVLEQIPDNPRFDREAREQLLEVFRDAAEFWGERRIPFRCFYSFQ
;
A
#
# COMPACT_ATOMS: atom_id res chain seq x y z
N MET A 1 11.11 -15.60 -6.44
CA MET A 1 11.65 -14.45 -5.67
C MET A 1 11.34 -14.68 -4.21
N GLU A 2 12.27 -14.45 -3.29
CA GLU A 2 12.04 -14.64 -1.85
C GLU A 2 11.87 -13.27 -1.18
N LEU A 3 10.78 -13.05 -0.42
CA LEU A 3 10.60 -11.80 0.34
C LEU A 3 11.72 -11.54 1.36
N GLN A 4 12.46 -12.58 1.74
CA GLN A 4 13.56 -12.52 2.71
C GLN A 4 14.70 -11.60 2.24
N THR A 5 14.89 -11.46 0.93
CA THR A 5 15.95 -10.58 0.38
C THR A 5 15.55 -9.10 0.38
N ILE A 6 14.26 -8.80 0.61
CA ILE A 6 13.73 -7.44 0.66
C ILE A 6 13.58 -7.03 2.12
N ARG A 7 14.23 -5.93 2.50
CA ARG A 7 14.13 -5.34 3.84
C ARG A 7 12.64 -5.18 4.22
N PRO A 8 12.19 -5.66 5.38
CA PRO A 8 10.82 -5.41 5.84
C PRO A 8 10.65 -3.94 6.24
N ASN A 9 9.39 -3.49 6.29
CA ASN A 9 8.97 -2.15 6.73
C ASN A 9 9.59 -1.07 5.84
N ILE A 10 9.31 -1.17 4.54
CA ILE A 10 9.87 -0.29 3.51
C ILE A 10 8.79 0.12 2.51
N VAL A 11 8.92 1.34 1.99
CA VAL A 11 8.19 1.83 0.82
C VAL A 11 9.21 2.15 -0.27
N GLN A 12 9.12 1.48 -1.42
CA GLN A 12 10.09 1.66 -2.50
C GLN A 12 9.44 1.54 -3.88
N ALA A 13 10.10 2.11 -4.89
CA ALA A 13 9.67 1.90 -6.28
C ALA A 13 9.78 0.41 -6.66
N ILE A 14 8.81 -0.08 -7.43
CA ILE A 14 8.69 -1.50 -7.81
C ILE A 14 9.85 -1.97 -8.71
N ARG A 15 10.47 -1.07 -9.49
CA ARG A 15 11.71 -1.31 -10.27
C ARG A 15 11.71 -2.67 -11.01
N ALA A 16 12.58 -3.60 -10.61
CA ALA A 16 12.77 -4.91 -11.23
C ALA A 16 11.82 -5.98 -10.66
N TYR A 17 11.04 -5.66 -9.64
CA TYR A 17 10.07 -6.57 -9.05
C TYR A 17 8.83 -6.65 -9.95
N ARG A 18 8.39 -7.86 -10.30
CA ARG A 18 7.13 -8.06 -11.02
C ARG A 18 6.00 -8.27 -10.02
N VAL A 19 4.81 -7.78 -10.36
CA VAL A 19 3.61 -7.95 -9.51
C VAL A 19 3.34 -9.44 -9.24
N ASP A 20 3.45 -10.29 -10.26
CA ASP A 20 3.27 -11.74 -10.11
C ASP A 20 4.27 -12.36 -9.12
N ASP A 21 5.54 -11.95 -9.19
CA ASP A 21 6.57 -12.44 -8.26
C ASP A 21 6.26 -12.04 -6.81
N LEU A 22 5.78 -10.81 -6.61
CA LEU A 22 5.37 -10.30 -5.30
C LEU A 22 4.14 -11.02 -4.76
N LEU A 23 3.16 -11.31 -5.61
CA LEU A 23 1.97 -12.09 -5.26
C LEU A 23 2.36 -13.51 -4.82
N GLN A 24 3.18 -14.20 -5.61
CA GLN A 24 3.65 -15.55 -5.29
C GLN A 24 4.44 -15.56 -3.98
N ALA A 25 5.30 -14.57 -3.76
CA ALA A 25 6.13 -14.50 -2.57
C ALA A 25 5.32 -14.15 -1.30
N ALA A 26 4.27 -13.31 -1.44
CA ALA A 26 3.30 -13.05 -0.37
C ALA A 26 2.55 -14.33 0.01
N GLY A 27 2.02 -15.05 -0.98
CA GLY A 27 1.34 -16.34 -0.77
C GLY A 27 2.23 -17.38 -0.10
N ALA A 28 3.48 -17.52 -0.56
CA ALA A 28 4.46 -18.45 0.03
C ALA A 28 4.82 -18.11 1.49
N SER A 29 4.70 -16.84 1.89
CA SER A 29 4.98 -16.37 3.25
C SER A 29 3.71 -16.26 4.11
N GLY A 30 2.53 -16.57 3.55
CA GLY A 30 1.24 -16.35 4.22
C GLY A 30 0.92 -14.87 4.49
N HIS A 31 1.60 -13.94 3.83
CA HIS A 31 1.36 -12.51 3.98
C HIS A 31 0.15 -12.06 3.16
N HIS A 32 -0.53 -11.01 3.61
CA HIS A 32 -1.55 -10.35 2.83
C HIS A 32 -0.94 -9.72 1.57
N PHE A 33 -1.61 -9.89 0.44
CA PHE A 33 -1.26 -9.20 -0.80
C PHE A 33 -2.34 -8.18 -1.13
N LEU A 34 -1.98 -6.91 -1.07
CA LEU A 34 -2.86 -5.77 -1.35
C LEU A 34 -2.38 -5.10 -2.64
N TYR A 35 -3.20 -5.14 -3.68
CA TYR A 35 -2.84 -4.61 -5.00
C TYR A 35 -3.87 -3.60 -5.47
N ALA A 36 -3.42 -2.40 -5.82
CA ALA A 36 -4.25 -1.36 -6.43
C ALA A 36 -3.60 -0.91 -7.74
N ASN A 37 -4.34 -1.06 -8.84
CA ASN A 37 -4.00 -0.45 -10.12
C ASN A 37 -4.69 0.91 -10.21
N LEU A 38 -3.90 1.98 -10.28
CA LEU A 38 -4.37 3.36 -10.29
C LEU A 38 -4.37 3.96 -11.70
N SER A 39 -4.23 3.12 -12.74
CA SER A 39 -4.35 3.55 -14.12
C SER A 39 -5.71 4.22 -14.36
N GLY A 40 -5.70 5.35 -15.05
CA GLY A 40 -6.90 6.13 -15.32
C GLY A 40 -7.39 7.03 -14.19
N THR A 41 -6.85 6.91 -12.96
CA THR A 41 -7.10 7.90 -11.90
C THR A 41 -6.29 9.18 -12.16
N GLN A 42 -6.87 10.33 -11.84
CA GLN A 42 -6.30 11.65 -12.11
C GLN A 42 -6.25 12.53 -10.86
N THR A 43 -7.17 12.37 -9.91
CA THR A 43 -7.30 13.22 -8.72
C THR A 43 -7.06 12.47 -7.43
N LYS A 44 -6.76 13.20 -6.34
CA LYS A 44 -6.59 12.62 -5.00
C LYS A 44 -7.81 11.80 -4.56
N GLN A 45 -9.02 12.25 -4.87
CA GLN A 45 -10.25 11.52 -4.52
C GLN A 45 -10.35 10.19 -5.29
N GLU A 46 -10.12 10.21 -6.60
CA GLU A 46 -10.15 9.00 -7.43
C GLU A 46 -9.08 7.98 -7.00
N VAL A 47 -7.87 8.45 -6.69
CA VAL A 47 -6.78 7.60 -6.17
C VAL A 47 -7.19 6.94 -4.85
N LEU A 48 -7.71 7.71 -3.90
CA LEU A 48 -8.14 7.18 -2.59
C LEU A 48 -9.31 6.21 -2.72
N GLU A 49 -10.26 6.47 -3.62
CA GLU A 49 -11.38 5.59 -3.90
C GLU A 49 -10.95 4.28 -4.57
N ALA A 50 -10.03 4.34 -5.53
CA ALA A 50 -9.46 3.16 -6.17
C ALA A 50 -8.71 2.28 -5.15
N ILE A 51 -7.91 2.86 -4.26
CA ILE A 51 -7.23 2.12 -3.18
C ILE A 51 -8.26 1.49 -2.24
N ALA A 52 -9.26 2.25 -1.78
CA ALA A 52 -10.28 1.75 -0.87
C ALA A 52 -11.07 0.58 -1.47
N GLN A 53 -11.42 0.67 -2.76
CA GLN A 53 -12.09 -0.42 -3.47
C GLN A 53 -11.18 -1.65 -3.61
N ALA A 54 -9.94 -1.44 -4.04
CA ALA A 54 -9.00 -2.54 -4.24
C ALA A 54 -8.65 -3.27 -2.94
N PHE A 55 -8.54 -2.55 -1.83
CA PHE A 55 -8.20 -3.12 -0.52
C PHE A 55 -9.45 -3.55 0.27
N THR A 56 -10.64 -3.44 -0.33
CA THR A 56 -11.93 -3.81 0.28
C THR A 56 -12.15 -3.12 1.64
N PHE A 57 -11.88 -1.82 1.70
CA PHE A 57 -12.14 -1.02 2.89
C PHE A 57 -13.65 -0.88 3.17
N PRO A 58 -14.04 -0.57 4.42
CA PRO A 58 -15.44 -0.38 4.78
C PRO A 58 -16.12 0.71 3.94
N ALA A 59 -17.42 0.55 3.71
CA ALA A 59 -18.23 1.48 2.91
C ALA A 59 -18.23 2.93 3.42
N HIS A 60 -17.90 3.16 4.69
CA HIS A 60 -17.77 4.48 5.32
C HIS A 60 -16.33 5.02 5.33
N PHE A 61 -15.48 4.57 4.40
CA PHE A 61 -14.13 5.10 4.22
C PHE A 61 -14.18 6.64 4.09
N GLY A 62 -13.46 7.34 4.98
CA GLY A 62 -13.52 8.81 5.12
C GLY A 62 -12.98 9.62 3.93
N LYS A 63 -12.52 8.95 2.85
CA LYS A 63 -12.00 9.54 1.60
C LYS A 63 -10.90 10.59 1.82
N ASN A 64 -10.05 10.39 2.83
CA ASN A 64 -8.89 11.23 3.12
C ASN A 64 -7.68 10.36 3.52
N LEU A 65 -6.51 10.99 3.66
CA LEU A 65 -5.24 10.29 3.95
C LEU A 65 -5.19 9.72 5.38
N ASP A 66 -5.80 10.39 6.35
CA ASP A 66 -5.88 9.90 7.72
C ASP A 66 -6.73 8.62 7.80
N ALA A 67 -7.86 8.60 7.09
CA ALA A 67 -8.71 7.41 6.95
C ALA A 67 -7.98 6.26 6.25
N LEU A 68 -7.11 6.55 5.27
CA LEU A 68 -6.25 5.55 4.64
C LEU A 68 -5.28 4.96 5.66
N TYR A 69 -4.61 5.80 6.45
CA TYR A 69 -3.72 5.37 7.52
C TYR A 69 -4.45 4.48 8.54
N ASP A 70 -5.61 4.91 9.04
CA ASP A 70 -6.43 4.18 10.01
C ASP A 70 -6.88 2.81 9.48
N CYS A 71 -7.25 2.74 8.20
CA CYS A 71 -7.64 1.49 7.56
C CYS A 71 -6.45 0.53 7.39
N MET A 72 -5.26 1.06 7.12
CA MET A 72 -4.03 0.25 6.95
C MET A 72 -3.40 -0.19 8.28
N THR A 73 -3.78 0.44 9.39
CA THR A 73 -3.19 0.20 10.72
C THR A 73 -4.26 -0.27 11.71
N ASP A 74 -4.98 0.65 12.33
CA ASP A 74 -5.90 0.44 13.45
C ASP A 74 -6.99 -0.58 13.17
N LEU A 75 -7.65 -0.49 12.01
CA LEU A 75 -8.74 -1.39 11.65
C LEU A 75 -8.24 -2.83 11.51
N VAL A 76 -7.12 -3.00 10.83
CA VAL A 76 -6.50 -4.30 10.57
C VAL A 76 -5.89 -4.87 11.86
N HIS A 77 -5.31 -4.03 12.71
CA HIS A 77 -4.80 -4.44 14.01
C HIS A 77 -5.92 -4.97 14.92
N LYS A 78 -7.07 -4.30 14.93
CA LYS A 78 -8.27 -4.74 15.67
C LYS A 78 -8.87 -6.04 15.13
N ALA A 79 -8.58 -6.42 13.89
CA ALA A 79 -9.03 -7.68 13.28
C ALA A 79 -8.23 -8.92 13.74
N GLY A 80 -7.14 -8.73 14.51
CA GLY A 80 -6.38 -9.82 15.13
C GLY A 80 -4.91 -9.85 14.72
N ALA A 81 -4.25 -11.00 14.95
CA ALA A 81 -2.86 -11.20 14.60
C ALA A 81 -2.65 -11.16 13.08
N GLN A 82 -1.66 -10.39 12.62
CA GLN A 82 -1.40 -10.19 11.20
C GLN A 82 -0.10 -10.87 10.78
N PRO A 83 -0.10 -11.67 9.69
CA PRO A 83 1.08 -12.41 9.25
C PRO A 83 2.12 -11.51 8.57
N GLY A 84 1.72 -10.37 8.03
CA GLY A 84 2.55 -9.47 7.24
C GLY A 84 1.84 -8.97 6.00
N PHE A 85 2.43 -7.99 5.33
CA PHE A 85 1.82 -7.28 4.20
C PHE A 85 2.81 -7.10 3.06
N VAL A 86 2.32 -7.34 1.85
CA VAL A 86 2.91 -6.92 0.59
C VAL A 86 1.88 -6.05 -0.11
N VAL A 87 2.17 -4.76 -0.20
CA VAL A 87 1.31 -3.74 -0.81
C VAL A 87 1.91 -3.31 -2.14
N VAL A 88 1.10 -3.22 -3.18
CA VAL A 88 1.51 -2.78 -4.51
C VAL A 88 0.56 -1.70 -5.01
N LEU A 89 1.10 -0.50 -5.24
CA LEU A 89 0.41 0.63 -5.85
C LEU A 89 0.95 0.83 -7.27
N GLU A 90 0.20 0.39 -8.26
CA GLU A 90 0.62 0.45 -9.66
C GLU A 90 0.07 1.69 -10.35
N GLN A 91 0.87 2.34 -11.21
CA GLN A 91 0.43 3.46 -12.05
C GLN A 91 -0.14 4.66 -11.24
N ILE A 92 0.56 5.06 -10.16
CA ILE A 92 0.22 6.30 -9.44
C ILE A 92 0.28 7.49 -10.41
N PRO A 93 -0.77 8.32 -10.51
CA PRO A 93 -0.80 9.42 -11.46
C PRO A 93 0.33 10.43 -11.23
N ASP A 94 0.98 10.86 -12.31
CA ASP A 94 1.93 11.98 -12.31
C ASP A 94 1.39 13.08 -13.23
N ASN A 95 0.45 13.86 -12.72
CA ASN A 95 -0.17 14.96 -13.46
C ASN A 95 -0.44 16.15 -12.52
N PRO A 96 -0.78 17.35 -13.04
CA PRO A 96 -0.98 18.53 -12.19
C PRO A 96 -2.12 18.43 -11.16
N ARG A 97 -3.10 17.52 -11.33
CA ARG A 97 -4.19 17.27 -10.37
C ARG A 97 -3.80 16.26 -9.28
N PHE A 98 -2.67 15.58 -9.45
CA PHE A 98 -2.02 14.73 -8.47
C PHE A 98 -0.51 14.96 -8.52
N ASP A 99 -0.14 16.17 -8.10
CA ASP A 99 1.21 16.69 -8.21
C ASP A 99 2.21 15.96 -7.30
N ARG A 100 3.46 16.41 -7.33
CA ARG A 100 4.54 15.80 -6.55
C ARG A 100 4.25 15.81 -5.05
N GLU A 101 3.64 16.87 -4.53
CA GLU A 101 3.31 16.96 -3.11
C GLU A 101 2.24 15.94 -2.75
N ALA A 102 1.17 15.83 -3.55
CA ALA A 102 0.12 14.85 -3.33
C ALA A 102 0.64 13.40 -3.39
N ARG A 103 1.57 13.10 -4.31
CA ARG A 103 2.25 11.79 -4.37
C ARG A 103 3.08 11.51 -3.14
N GLU A 104 3.85 12.49 -2.68
CA GLU A 104 4.69 12.33 -1.49
C GLU A 104 3.82 12.11 -0.25
N GLN A 105 2.74 12.88 -0.08
CA GLN A 105 1.78 12.70 1.01
C GLN A 105 1.15 11.30 0.99
N LEU A 106 0.78 10.78 -0.18
CA LEU A 106 0.28 9.41 -0.30
C LEU A 106 1.33 8.39 0.14
N LEU A 107 2.57 8.51 -0.35
CA LEU A 107 3.64 7.58 -0.02
C LEU A 107 4.04 7.65 1.46
N GLU A 108 3.98 8.84 2.07
CA GLU A 108 4.24 9.05 3.50
C GLU A 108 3.27 8.24 4.37
N VAL A 109 1.96 8.24 4.03
CA VAL A 109 0.98 7.40 4.75
C VAL A 109 1.36 5.92 4.76
N PHE A 110 1.91 5.40 3.65
CA PHE A 110 2.37 4.02 3.61
C PHE A 110 3.69 3.80 4.37
N ARG A 111 4.53 4.84 4.53
CA ARG A 111 5.75 4.78 5.35
C ARG A 111 5.38 4.76 6.83
N ASP A 112 4.45 5.61 7.25
CA ASP A 112 3.93 5.64 8.61
C ASP A 112 3.27 4.29 8.96
N ALA A 113 2.49 3.73 8.04
CA ALA A 113 1.93 2.39 8.21
C ALA A 113 3.03 1.31 8.33
N ALA A 114 4.09 1.41 7.52
CA ALA A 114 5.22 0.48 7.59
C ALA A 114 5.96 0.56 8.94
N GLU A 115 6.12 1.78 9.48
CA GLU A 115 6.69 2.00 10.81
C GLU A 115 5.81 1.41 11.91
N PHE A 116 4.50 1.72 11.88
CA PHE A 116 3.51 1.19 12.82
C PHE A 116 3.55 -0.34 12.93
N TRP A 117 3.60 -1.03 11.80
CA TRP A 117 3.70 -2.50 11.76
C TRP A 117 5.09 -2.99 12.18
N GLY A 118 6.13 -2.24 11.85
CA GLY A 118 7.51 -2.52 12.24
C GLY A 118 7.72 -2.51 13.76
N GLU A 119 7.16 -1.54 14.47
CA GLU A 119 7.18 -1.50 15.95
C GLU A 119 6.56 -2.76 16.57
N ARG A 120 5.57 -3.34 15.87
CA ARG A 120 4.86 -4.57 16.26
C ARG A 120 5.53 -5.84 15.73
N ARG A 121 6.71 -5.73 15.10
CA ARG A 121 7.46 -6.82 14.47
C ARG A 121 6.69 -7.56 13.38
N ILE A 122 5.76 -6.87 12.72
CA ILE A 122 4.98 -7.40 11.60
C ILE A 122 5.59 -6.83 10.31
N PRO A 123 5.98 -7.67 9.34
CA PRO A 123 6.64 -7.19 8.13
C PRO A 123 5.64 -6.51 7.20
N PHE A 124 5.94 -5.28 6.79
CA PHE A 124 5.16 -4.51 5.83
C PHE A 124 6.04 -4.05 4.65
N ARG A 125 5.71 -4.42 3.42
CA ARG A 125 6.48 -4.01 2.23
C ARG A 125 5.56 -3.36 1.23
N CYS A 126 5.74 -2.07 0.96
CA CYS A 126 4.98 -1.36 -0.05
C CYS A 126 5.85 -1.08 -1.28
N PHE A 127 5.33 -1.40 -2.45
CA PHE A 127 5.94 -1.16 -3.74
C PHE A 127 5.07 -0.22 -4.55
N TYR A 128 5.68 0.74 -5.22
CA TYR A 128 4.93 1.69 -6.05
C TYR A 128 5.54 1.90 -7.44
N SER A 129 4.71 2.30 -8.40
CA SER A 129 5.15 2.85 -9.70
C SER A 129 4.36 4.10 -10.04
N PHE A 130 4.96 4.98 -10.85
CA PHE A 130 4.28 6.14 -11.42
C PHE A 130 3.84 5.83 -12.85
N GLN A 131 2.84 6.57 -13.34
CA GLN A 131 2.44 6.60 -14.76
C GLN A 131 3.54 7.17 -15.65
#